data_AF-A0A5C6B6R7-F1
#
_entry.id   AF-A0A5C6B6R7-F1
#
_cell.length_a   1.000
_cell.length_b   1.000
_cell.length_c   1.000
_cell.angle_alpha   90.00
_cell.angle_beta   90.00
_cell.angle_gamma   90.00
#
_symmetry.space_group_name_H-M   'P 1'
#
loop_
_entity.id
_entity.type
_entity.pdbx_description
1 polymer ?
#
loop_
_entity_poly.entity_id
_entity_poly.type
_entity_poly.pdbx_seq_one_letter_code
_entity_poly.pdbx_strand_id
1 'polypeptide(L)'
;MVSNLTWTPNSRSPLNLNVPRQMSCTFKSQMRFLIFALAFAHATGCTRDDDRPLIEDKEAFVDLSVDEQSSLIGNDPRLDQRIAELTEEIEATPNSRAYSRRGGAYVLKGSYGLAMTDFDTAITLDSGNAHAHYNRGVLQSQLFKHKMAIEDYTSAINADTQYSLAYANRGMAHLELENYAMAIVDLREAIKLDPDDHLAMHALGIALFENPDRAETDRSTAKDLLTRACELTNYEYDNYVRSLRYVEGPPEVRPDDGG
;
A
#
# COMPACT_ATOMS: atom_id res chain seq x y z
N MET A 1 -10.71 3.67 44.52
CA MET A 1 -11.65 4.00 43.44
C MET A 1 -10.94 3.73 42.13
N VAL A 2 -11.16 2.57 41.53
CA VAL A 2 -10.72 2.26 40.16
C VAL A 2 -11.92 1.57 39.52
N SER A 3 -12.52 2.22 38.53
CA SER A 3 -13.73 1.78 37.84
C SER A 3 -13.37 0.83 36.71
N ASN A 4 -13.91 -0.40 36.79
CA ASN A 4 -13.92 -1.37 35.71
C ASN A 4 -14.87 -0.90 34.59
N LEU A 5 -14.35 -0.73 33.38
CA LEU A 5 -15.14 -0.59 32.15
C LEU A 5 -15.26 -1.96 31.50
N THR A 6 -16.42 -2.59 31.66
CA THR A 6 -16.83 -3.79 30.92
C THR A 6 -17.36 -3.39 29.56
N TRP A 7 -16.72 -3.86 28.48
CA TRP A 7 -17.17 -3.69 27.10
C TRP A 7 -18.19 -4.79 26.75
N THR A 8 -19.40 -4.41 26.34
CA THR A 8 -20.42 -5.33 25.80
C THR A 8 -20.45 -5.22 24.27
N PRO A 9 -20.40 -6.33 23.51
CA PRO A 9 -20.51 -6.28 22.05
C PRO A 9 -21.98 -6.05 21.64
N ASN A 10 -22.20 -5.03 20.80
CA ASN A 10 -23.50 -4.75 20.21
C ASN A 10 -23.86 -5.80 19.14
N SER A 11 -25.12 -6.24 19.15
CA SER A 11 -25.65 -7.36 18.37
C SER A 11 -25.90 -7.00 16.90
N ARG A 12 -25.13 -7.56 15.97
CA ARG A 12 -25.55 -7.83 14.57
C ARG A 12 -24.94 -9.13 14.04
N SER A 13 -25.82 -10.09 13.76
CA SER A 13 -25.71 -11.29 12.91
C SER A 13 -24.75 -12.42 13.35
N PRO A 14 -25.22 -13.69 13.43
CA PRO A 14 -24.35 -14.83 13.69
C PRO A 14 -23.46 -15.09 12.47
N LEU A 15 -22.14 -14.90 12.63
CA LEU A 15 -21.14 -15.27 11.63
C LEU A 15 -21.13 -16.80 11.49
N ASN A 16 -21.57 -17.26 10.32
CA ASN A 16 -21.55 -18.65 9.91
C ASN A 16 -20.08 -19.12 9.83
N LEU A 17 -19.69 -20.04 10.73
CA LEU A 17 -18.33 -20.53 10.98
C LEU A 17 -17.78 -21.48 9.88
N ASN A 18 -18.00 -21.15 8.61
CA ASN A 18 -17.48 -21.96 7.50
C ASN A 18 -16.88 -21.06 6.42
N VAL A 19 -15.69 -20.51 6.69
CA VAL A 19 -14.89 -19.77 5.70
C VAL A 19 -13.69 -20.66 5.31
N PRO A 20 -13.45 -20.90 4.00
CA PRO A 20 -12.32 -21.72 3.55
C PRO A 20 -10.97 -21.10 3.93
N ARG A 21 -9.95 -21.95 4.11
CA ARG A 21 -8.55 -21.67 4.56
C ARG A 21 -7.72 -20.68 3.71
N GLN A 22 -8.33 -19.93 2.81
CA GLN A 22 -7.67 -18.94 1.98
C GLN A 22 -8.39 -17.59 2.12
N MET A 23 -7.63 -16.50 2.27
CA MET A 23 -8.18 -15.15 2.07
C MET A 23 -8.82 -15.10 0.68
N SER A 24 -10.12 -14.81 0.59
CA SER A 24 -10.84 -14.78 -0.68
C SER A 24 -10.22 -13.72 -1.61
N CYS A 25 -10.19 -13.98 -2.93
CA CYS A 25 -9.70 -13.03 -3.94
C CYS A 25 -10.29 -11.62 -3.80
N THR A 26 -11.53 -11.51 -3.30
CA THR A 26 -12.21 -10.25 -3.03
C THR A 26 -11.58 -9.44 -1.89
N PHE A 27 -11.04 -10.10 -0.86
CA PHE A 27 -10.36 -9.45 0.26
C PHE A 27 -8.98 -8.92 -0.15
N LYS A 28 -8.24 -9.69 -0.97
CA LYS A 28 -6.96 -9.26 -1.57
C LYS A 28 -7.12 -8.07 -2.54
N SER A 29 -8.25 -8.01 -3.26
CA SER A 29 -8.56 -6.94 -4.22
C SER A 29 -8.94 -5.61 -3.55
N GLN A 30 -9.79 -5.63 -2.51
CA GLN A 30 -10.19 -4.41 -1.79
C GLN A 30 -9.07 -3.84 -0.89
N MET A 31 -8.14 -4.69 -0.43
CA MET A 31 -6.94 -4.29 0.32
C MET A 31 -5.98 -3.38 -0.45
N ARG A 32 -5.91 -3.49 -1.78
CA ARG A 32 -4.82 -2.88 -2.58
C ARG A 32 -5.01 -1.40 -2.90
N PHE A 33 -6.25 -0.90 -2.88
CA PHE A 33 -6.56 0.45 -3.36
C PHE A 33 -6.52 1.53 -2.26
N LEU A 34 -6.97 1.22 -1.04
CA LEU A 34 -7.06 2.20 0.06
C LEU A 34 -5.67 2.65 0.54
N ILE A 35 -4.74 1.70 0.57
CA ILE A 35 -3.31 1.92 0.83
C ILE A 35 -2.68 2.76 -0.29
N PHE A 36 -3.07 2.50 -1.54
CA PHE A 36 -2.54 3.22 -2.70
C PHE A 36 -3.01 4.67 -2.76
N ALA A 37 -4.30 4.99 -2.57
CA ALA A 37 -4.77 6.37 -2.71
C ALA A 37 -4.19 7.32 -1.65
N LEU A 38 -4.08 6.85 -0.40
CA LEU A 38 -3.54 7.65 0.72
C LEU A 38 -2.00 7.74 0.69
N ALA A 39 -1.30 6.65 0.34
CA ALA A 39 0.16 6.67 0.20
C ALA A 39 0.63 7.37 -1.07
N PHE A 40 -0.08 7.26 -2.20
CA PHE A 40 0.29 7.93 -3.45
C PHE A 40 0.12 9.45 -3.33
N ALA A 41 -0.85 9.95 -2.56
CA ALA A 41 -1.00 11.37 -2.26
C ALA A 41 0.15 11.94 -1.40
N HIS A 42 0.73 11.15 -0.48
CA HIS A 42 1.91 11.57 0.31
C HIS A 42 3.24 11.36 -0.44
N ALA A 43 3.35 10.31 -1.26
CA ALA A 43 4.62 9.87 -1.87
C ALA A 43 4.95 10.53 -3.22
N THR A 44 3.96 11.00 -3.98
CA THR A 44 4.20 11.47 -5.36
C THR A 44 4.78 12.88 -5.48
N GLY A 45 5.02 13.58 -4.36
CA GLY A 45 5.40 15.01 -4.45
C GLY A 45 4.36 15.85 -5.18
N CYS A 46 3.10 15.38 -5.20
CA CYS A 46 1.92 16.21 -5.44
C CYS A 46 1.62 17.07 -4.21
N THR A 47 2.66 17.66 -3.64
CA THR A 47 2.57 18.78 -2.74
C THR A 47 2.74 20.06 -3.56
N ARG A 48 2.14 21.14 -3.06
CA ARG A 48 2.58 22.50 -3.40
C ARG A 48 4.09 22.61 -3.11
N ASP A 49 4.81 23.57 -3.70
CA ASP A 49 6.24 23.82 -3.35
C ASP A 49 6.45 24.10 -1.84
N ASP A 50 5.35 24.25 -1.10
CA ASP A 50 5.19 24.45 0.34
C ASP A 50 4.60 23.22 1.09
N ASP A 51 4.90 21.98 0.65
CA ASP A 51 4.66 20.70 1.35
C ASP A 51 3.20 20.36 1.76
N ARG A 52 2.20 21.11 1.27
CA ARG A 52 0.78 20.82 1.55
C ARG A 52 0.21 19.75 0.60
N PRO A 53 -0.43 18.69 1.11
CA PRO A 53 -1.10 17.67 0.29
C PRO A 53 -2.29 18.29 -0.47
N LEU A 54 -2.54 17.84 -1.72
CA LEU A 54 -3.68 18.31 -2.53
C LEU A 54 -5.05 18.03 -1.85
N ILE A 55 -5.10 17.03 -0.98
CA ILE A 55 -6.27 16.61 -0.21
C ILE A 55 -6.10 17.08 1.23
N GLU A 56 -6.84 18.12 1.62
CA GLU A 56 -6.71 18.77 2.93
C GLU A 56 -7.54 18.07 4.03
N ASP A 57 -8.58 17.31 3.68
CA ASP A 57 -9.53 16.73 4.65
C ASP A 57 -9.38 15.21 4.78
N LYS A 58 -8.36 14.76 5.52
CA LYS A 58 -8.14 13.32 5.79
C LYS A 58 -9.30 12.65 6.54
N GLU A 59 -10.05 13.42 7.36
CA GLU A 59 -11.17 12.90 8.15
C GLU A 59 -12.42 12.58 7.33
N ALA A 60 -12.59 13.18 6.13
CA ALA A 60 -13.76 12.94 5.27
C ALA A 60 -13.72 11.59 4.53
N PHE A 61 -12.56 10.93 4.49
CA PHE A 61 -12.35 9.69 3.73
C PHE A 61 -12.62 8.42 4.54
N VAL A 62 -12.57 8.49 5.87
CA VAL A 62 -12.49 7.30 6.74
C VAL A 62 -13.71 6.36 6.61
N ASP A 63 -14.89 6.92 6.30
CA ASP A 63 -16.16 6.17 6.19
C ASP A 63 -16.57 5.81 4.75
N LEU A 64 -15.81 6.23 3.75
CA LEU A 64 -16.17 6.06 2.33
C LEU A 64 -15.62 4.74 1.76
N SER A 65 -16.38 4.12 0.87
CA SER A 65 -15.87 3.00 0.09
C SER A 65 -14.74 3.47 -0.84
N VAL A 66 -13.83 2.57 -1.16
CA VAL A 66 -12.70 2.82 -2.06
C VAL A 66 -13.12 3.48 -3.38
N ASP A 67 -14.23 3.04 -3.96
CA ASP A 67 -14.74 3.57 -5.22
C ASP A 67 -15.27 5.00 -5.06
N GLU A 68 -15.89 5.32 -3.92
CA GLU A 68 -16.32 6.68 -3.58
C GLU A 68 -15.14 7.60 -3.35
N GLN A 69 -14.10 7.12 -2.66
CA GLN A 69 -12.86 7.88 -2.47
C GLN A 69 -12.15 8.16 -3.80
N SER A 70 -11.99 7.13 -4.64
CA SER A 70 -11.38 7.24 -5.96
C SER A 70 -12.17 8.20 -6.86
N SER A 71 -13.50 8.12 -6.83
CA SER A 71 -14.38 9.04 -7.54
C SER A 71 -14.24 10.48 -7.05
N LEU A 72 -14.18 10.71 -5.73
CA LEU A 72 -14.01 12.05 -5.17
C LEU A 72 -12.65 12.65 -5.53
N ILE A 73 -11.58 11.87 -5.40
CA ILE A 73 -10.23 12.30 -5.74
C ILE A 73 -10.15 12.59 -7.24
N GLY A 74 -10.62 11.68 -8.09
CA GLY A 74 -10.55 11.84 -9.54
C GLY A 74 -11.40 12.98 -10.09
N ASN A 75 -12.44 13.39 -9.37
CA ASN A 75 -13.29 14.54 -9.71
C ASN A 75 -12.88 15.84 -9.00
N ASP A 76 -11.77 15.86 -8.25
CA ASP A 76 -11.30 17.08 -7.60
C ASP A 76 -10.87 18.12 -8.66
N PRO A 77 -11.52 19.29 -8.74
CA PRO A 77 -11.18 20.32 -9.72
C PRO A 77 -9.74 20.85 -9.57
N ARG A 78 -9.12 20.68 -8.40
CA ARG A 78 -7.71 21.03 -8.17
C ARG A 78 -6.77 20.16 -9.01
N LEU A 79 -7.16 18.94 -9.39
CA LEU A 79 -6.38 18.10 -10.30
C LEU A 79 -6.34 18.67 -11.72
N ASP A 80 -7.44 19.23 -12.20
CA ASP A 80 -7.50 19.87 -13.51
C ASP A 80 -6.59 21.09 -13.58
N GLN A 81 -6.65 21.93 -12.55
CA GLN A 81 -5.74 23.05 -12.40
C GLN A 81 -4.27 22.57 -12.37
N ARG A 82 -3.96 21.55 -11.57
CA ARG A 82 -2.60 21.01 -11.45
C ARG A 82 -2.07 20.46 -12.76
N ILE A 83 -2.90 19.77 -13.53
CA ILE A 83 -2.54 19.24 -14.85
C ILE A 83 -2.26 20.39 -15.83
N ALA A 84 -3.05 21.47 -15.79
CA ALA A 84 -2.83 22.64 -16.63
C ALA A 84 -1.50 23.33 -16.28
N GLU A 85 -1.24 23.60 -14.99
CA GLU A 85 0.02 24.19 -14.51
C GLU A 85 1.25 23.38 -14.95
N LEU A 86 1.20 22.05 -14.78
CA LEU A 86 2.28 21.16 -15.21
C LEU A 86 2.43 21.11 -16.73
N THR A 87 1.36 21.32 -17.48
CA THR A 87 1.42 21.39 -18.94
C THR A 87 2.12 22.66 -19.39
N GLU A 88 1.80 23.82 -18.78
CA GLU A 88 2.52 25.07 -19.03
C GLU A 88 4.00 24.96 -18.65
N GLU A 89 4.33 24.30 -17.53
CA GLU A 89 5.71 24.02 -17.12
C GLU A 89 6.46 23.20 -18.17
N ILE A 90 5.82 22.15 -18.70
CA ILE A 90 6.37 21.27 -19.74
C ILE A 90 6.57 22.04 -21.05
N GLU A 91 5.62 22.89 -21.45
CA GLU A 91 5.73 23.71 -22.66
C GLU A 91 6.85 24.74 -22.56
N ALA A 92 7.05 25.34 -21.38
CA ALA A 92 8.13 26.29 -21.14
C ALA A 92 9.50 25.61 -21.07
N THR A 93 9.60 24.51 -20.31
CA THR A 93 10.85 23.78 -20.08
C THR A 93 10.60 22.27 -19.89
N PRO A 94 10.61 21.48 -20.98
CA PRO A 94 10.42 20.03 -20.89
C PRO A 94 11.48 19.39 -20.00
N ASN A 95 11.05 18.72 -18.93
CA ASN A 95 11.95 18.03 -18.03
C ASN A 95 11.29 16.79 -17.43
N SER A 96 12.11 15.80 -17.08
CA SER A 96 11.63 14.49 -16.59
C SER A 96 10.73 14.61 -15.34
N ARG A 97 11.04 15.55 -14.44
CA ARG A 97 10.29 15.76 -13.20
C ARG A 97 8.86 16.24 -13.46
N ALA A 98 8.69 17.22 -14.35
CA ALA A 98 7.39 17.77 -14.71
C ALA A 98 6.47 16.71 -15.33
N TYR A 99 7.01 15.91 -16.28
CA TYR A 99 6.29 14.77 -16.84
C TYR A 99 5.91 13.73 -15.77
N SER A 100 6.83 13.37 -14.88
CA SER A 100 6.53 12.41 -13.80
C SER A 100 5.42 12.91 -12.86
N ARG A 101 5.44 14.21 -12.48
CA ARG A 101 4.39 14.83 -11.66
C ARG A 101 3.05 14.86 -12.37
N ARG A 102 3.02 15.18 -13.67
CA ARG A 102 1.78 15.23 -14.45
C ARG A 102 1.21 13.83 -14.68
N GLY A 103 2.08 12.85 -14.90
CA GLY A 103 1.70 11.45 -14.91
C GLY A 103 1.01 11.02 -13.62
N GLY A 104 1.56 11.40 -12.46
CA GLY A 104 0.93 11.18 -11.15
C GLY A 104 -0.45 11.82 -11.02
N ALA A 105 -0.61 13.07 -11.46
CA ALA A 105 -1.92 13.73 -11.49
C ALA A 105 -2.93 13.03 -12.41
N TYR A 106 -2.49 12.53 -13.57
CA TYR A 106 -3.34 11.71 -14.44
C TYR A 106 -3.73 10.37 -13.82
N VAL A 107 -2.88 9.74 -13.01
CA VAL A 107 -3.25 8.53 -12.24
C VAL A 107 -4.39 8.85 -11.27
N LEU A 108 -4.28 9.94 -10.50
CA LEU A 108 -5.32 10.37 -9.57
C LEU A 108 -6.65 10.67 -10.28
N LYS A 109 -6.58 11.21 -11.50
CA LYS A 109 -7.74 11.47 -12.36
C LYS A 109 -8.29 10.20 -13.07
N GLY A 110 -7.67 9.04 -12.89
CA GLY A 110 -8.04 7.80 -13.60
C GLY A 110 -7.67 7.78 -15.09
N SER A 111 -6.90 8.77 -15.56
CA SER A 111 -6.46 8.92 -16.95
C SER A 111 -5.18 8.10 -17.23
N TYR A 112 -5.24 6.79 -17.03
CA TYR A 112 -4.06 5.91 -17.01
C TYR A 112 -3.24 5.88 -18.31
N GLY A 113 -3.87 6.06 -19.48
CA GLY A 113 -3.15 6.11 -20.75
C GLY A 113 -2.24 7.34 -20.88
N LEU A 114 -2.75 8.51 -20.44
CA LEU A 114 -1.97 9.74 -20.38
C LEU A 114 -0.86 9.63 -19.34
N ALA A 115 -1.17 9.06 -18.17
CA ALA A 115 -0.17 8.81 -17.13
C ALA A 115 1.00 7.96 -17.62
N MET A 116 0.71 6.85 -18.31
CA MET A 116 1.76 5.97 -18.85
C MET A 116 2.65 6.71 -19.86
N THR A 117 2.04 7.51 -20.74
CA THR A 117 2.77 8.30 -21.75
C THR A 117 3.71 9.32 -21.09
N ASP A 118 3.24 9.99 -20.04
CA ASP A 118 4.04 10.95 -19.29
C ASP A 118 5.18 10.25 -18.52
N PHE A 119 4.95 9.10 -17.90
CA PHE A 119 6.01 8.34 -17.25
C PHE A 119 7.07 7.84 -18.25
N ASP A 120 6.65 7.31 -19.40
CA ASP A 120 7.56 6.88 -20.46
C ASP A 120 8.41 8.04 -20.98
N THR A 121 7.80 9.22 -21.15
CA THR A 121 8.50 10.44 -21.55
C THR A 121 9.49 10.89 -20.48
N ALA A 122 9.09 10.86 -19.21
CA ALA A 122 9.97 11.19 -18.09
C ALA A 122 11.22 10.28 -18.05
N ILE A 123 11.03 8.98 -18.21
CA ILE A 123 12.11 7.98 -18.21
C ILE A 123 13.00 8.14 -19.45
N THR A 124 12.44 8.54 -20.59
CA THR A 124 13.21 8.83 -21.81
C THR A 124 14.10 10.06 -21.64
N LEU A 125 13.61 11.10 -20.96
CA LEU A 125 14.36 12.33 -20.69
C LEU A 125 15.44 12.13 -19.63
N ASP A 126 15.15 11.31 -18.62
CA ASP A 126 16.09 10.94 -17.56
C ASP A 126 15.83 9.51 -17.10
N SER A 127 16.70 8.59 -17.52
CA SER A 127 16.60 7.18 -17.16
C SER A 127 16.88 6.91 -15.68
N GLY A 128 17.49 7.86 -14.98
CA GLY A 128 17.76 7.83 -13.54
C GLY A 128 16.66 8.43 -12.67
N ASN A 129 15.52 8.86 -13.25
CA ASN A 129 14.42 9.41 -12.45
C ASN A 129 13.70 8.30 -11.66
N ALA A 130 14.13 8.12 -10.41
CA ALA A 130 13.57 7.12 -9.50
C ALA A 130 12.05 7.26 -9.29
N HIS A 131 11.53 8.49 -9.21
CA HIS A 131 10.10 8.74 -9.03
C HIS A 131 9.28 8.35 -10.27
N ALA A 132 9.79 8.58 -11.48
CA ALA A 132 9.10 8.19 -12.70
C ALA A 132 8.97 6.66 -12.82
N HIS A 133 10.06 5.94 -12.56
CA HIS A 133 10.04 4.47 -12.50
C HIS A 133 9.09 3.97 -11.41
N TYR A 134 9.20 4.50 -10.19
CA TYR A 134 8.33 4.11 -9.08
C TYR A 134 6.84 4.34 -9.39
N ASN A 135 6.48 5.53 -9.88
CA ASN A 135 5.09 5.87 -10.20
C ASN A 135 4.53 5.03 -11.35
N ARG A 136 5.36 4.69 -12.35
CA ARG A 136 4.97 3.77 -13.43
C ARG A 136 4.76 2.35 -12.90
N GLY A 137 5.65 1.87 -12.03
CA GLY A 137 5.53 0.56 -11.39
C GLY A 137 4.27 0.45 -10.52
N VAL A 138 3.96 1.51 -9.78
CA VAL A 138 2.70 1.68 -9.05
C VAL A 138 1.50 1.48 -9.97
N LEU A 139 1.43 2.25 -11.07
CA LEU A 139 0.32 2.18 -12.01
C LEU A 139 0.20 0.78 -12.63
N GLN A 140 1.32 0.16 -12.98
CA GLN A 140 1.35 -1.20 -13.50
C GLN A 140 0.85 -2.22 -12.46
N SER A 141 1.20 -2.06 -11.18
CA SER A 141 0.71 -2.92 -10.11
C SER A 141 -0.81 -2.80 -9.93
N GLN A 142 -1.37 -1.58 -10.01
CA GLN A 142 -2.83 -1.36 -10.03
C GLN A 142 -3.50 -2.04 -11.23
N LEU A 143 -2.81 -2.10 -12.36
CA LEU A 143 -3.25 -2.82 -13.56
C LEU A 143 -2.92 -4.33 -13.52
N PHE A 144 -2.54 -4.87 -12.35
CA PHE A 144 -2.17 -6.26 -12.12
C PHE A 144 -0.97 -6.77 -12.95
N LYS A 145 -0.15 -5.85 -13.47
CA LYS A 145 1.07 -6.15 -14.25
C LYS A 145 2.29 -6.26 -13.33
N HIS A 146 2.22 -7.14 -12.33
CA HIS A 146 3.21 -7.22 -11.24
C HIS A 146 4.66 -7.46 -11.72
N LYS A 147 4.87 -8.22 -12.80
CA LYS A 147 6.23 -8.44 -13.35
C LYS A 147 6.86 -7.15 -13.88
N MET A 148 6.10 -6.36 -14.64
CA MET A 148 6.57 -5.08 -15.14
C MET A 148 6.78 -4.10 -13.98
N ALA A 149 5.88 -4.11 -12.99
CA ALA A 149 6.01 -3.28 -11.81
C ALA A 149 7.32 -3.57 -11.04
N ILE A 150 7.73 -4.84 -10.93
CA ILE A 150 9.00 -5.24 -10.32
C ILE A 150 10.20 -4.68 -11.08
N GLU A 151 10.18 -4.67 -12.41
CA GLU A 151 11.24 -4.08 -13.24
C GLU A 151 11.36 -2.57 -13.00
N ASP A 152 10.22 -1.89 -12.92
CA ASP A 152 10.14 -0.46 -12.64
C ASP A 152 10.62 -0.13 -11.21
N TYR A 153 10.14 -0.85 -10.19
CA TYR A 153 10.64 -0.67 -8.83
C TYR A 153 12.12 -0.97 -8.70
N THR A 154 12.64 -1.97 -9.42
CA THR A 154 14.07 -2.26 -9.45
C THR A 154 14.86 -1.11 -10.06
N SER A 155 14.35 -0.49 -11.13
CA SER A 155 14.96 0.69 -11.72
C SER A 155 14.93 1.88 -10.76
N ALA A 156 13.83 2.08 -10.03
CA ALA A 156 13.72 3.11 -8.99
C ALA A 156 14.73 2.90 -7.85
N ILE A 157 14.89 1.67 -7.36
CA ILE A 157 15.85 1.30 -6.30
C ILE A 157 17.30 1.47 -6.77
N ASN A 158 17.60 1.14 -8.02
CA ASN A 158 18.94 1.33 -8.58
C ASN A 158 19.30 2.81 -8.69
N ALA A 159 18.32 3.67 -8.96
CA ALA A 159 18.49 5.12 -9.01
C ALA A 159 18.58 5.73 -7.60
N ASP A 160 17.77 5.25 -6.66
CA ASP A 160 17.80 5.66 -5.26
C ASP A 160 17.68 4.45 -4.31
N THR A 161 18.82 4.05 -3.76
CA THR A 161 18.93 2.92 -2.81
C THR A 161 18.29 3.20 -1.44
N GLN A 162 17.86 4.43 -1.15
CA GLN A 162 17.17 4.79 0.09
C GLN A 162 15.65 4.92 -0.10
N TYR A 163 15.14 4.53 -1.28
CA TYR A 163 13.72 4.65 -1.59
C TYR A 163 12.88 3.54 -0.94
N SER A 164 12.58 3.69 0.36
CA SER A 164 11.84 2.72 1.17
C SER A 164 10.55 2.22 0.52
N LEU A 165 9.75 3.13 -0.04
CA LEU A 165 8.49 2.82 -0.72
C LEU A 165 8.67 1.93 -1.95
N ALA A 166 9.77 2.07 -2.69
CA ALA A 166 10.05 1.22 -3.84
C ALA A 166 10.38 -0.22 -3.40
N TYR A 167 11.12 -0.39 -2.31
CA TYR A 167 11.33 -1.70 -1.69
C TYR A 167 10.01 -2.32 -1.19
N ALA A 168 9.20 -1.56 -0.45
CA ALA A 168 7.92 -2.05 0.07
C ALA A 168 7.00 -2.54 -1.05
N ASN A 169 6.83 -1.73 -2.10
CA ASN A 169 5.95 -2.07 -3.22
C ASN A 169 6.52 -3.17 -4.12
N ARG A 170 7.84 -3.29 -4.28
CA ARG A 170 8.44 -4.45 -4.97
C ARG A 170 8.24 -5.73 -4.18
N GLY A 171 8.40 -5.67 -2.86
CA GLY A 171 8.13 -6.78 -1.97
C GLY A 171 6.68 -7.23 -2.02
N MET A 172 5.72 -6.30 -2.02
CA MET A 172 4.30 -6.60 -2.24
C MET A 172 4.05 -7.21 -3.63
N ALA A 173 4.65 -6.67 -4.69
CA ALA A 173 4.52 -7.27 -6.04
C ALA A 173 5.10 -8.69 -6.12
N HIS A 174 6.17 -8.98 -5.36
CA HIS A 174 6.67 -10.34 -5.20
C HIS A 174 5.69 -11.24 -4.45
N LEU A 175 5.03 -10.77 -3.39
CA LEU A 175 3.96 -11.53 -2.71
C LEU A 175 2.82 -11.88 -3.65
N GLU A 176 2.43 -10.95 -4.53
CA GLU A 176 1.39 -11.18 -5.53
C GLU A 176 1.74 -12.25 -6.56
N LEU A 177 3.03 -12.50 -6.72
CA LEU A 177 3.56 -13.57 -7.56
C LEU A 177 4.00 -14.79 -6.74
N GLU A 178 3.65 -14.84 -5.45
CA GLU A 178 4.04 -15.90 -4.50
C GLU A 178 5.56 -16.11 -4.38
N ASN A 179 6.34 -15.08 -4.72
CA ASN A 179 7.80 -15.07 -4.62
C ASN A 179 8.23 -14.68 -3.20
N TYR A 180 7.83 -15.46 -2.20
CA TYR A 180 7.97 -15.12 -0.78
C TYR A 180 9.41 -14.79 -0.37
N ALA A 181 10.41 -15.51 -0.88
CA ALA A 181 11.81 -15.27 -0.55
C ALA A 181 12.28 -13.86 -0.95
N MET A 182 11.90 -13.41 -2.16
CA MET A 182 12.24 -12.06 -2.64
C MET A 182 11.42 -11.00 -1.92
N ALA A 183 10.14 -11.27 -1.66
CA ALA A 183 9.30 -10.37 -0.87
C ALA A 183 9.88 -10.09 0.52
N ILE A 184 10.30 -11.13 1.24
CA ILE A 184 10.88 -11.01 2.58
C ILE A 184 12.15 -10.15 2.57
N VAL A 185 13.01 -10.30 1.55
CA VAL A 185 14.23 -9.49 1.41
C VAL A 185 13.88 -8.02 1.25
N ASP A 186 13.00 -7.69 0.30
CA ASP A 186 12.63 -6.31 0.02
C ASP A 186 11.88 -5.65 1.18
N LEU A 187 10.93 -6.35 1.80
CA LEU A 187 10.15 -5.81 2.91
C LEU A 187 10.99 -5.57 4.17
N ARG A 188 12.02 -6.39 4.40
CA ARG A 188 12.99 -6.14 5.48
C ARG A 188 13.82 -4.90 5.24
N GLU A 189 14.25 -4.66 4.00
CA GLU A 189 14.98 -3.43 3.67
C GLU A 189 14.07 -2.21 3.77
N ALA A 190 12.80 -2.31 3.35
CA ALA A 190 11.81 -1.25 3.53
C ALA A 190 11.64 -0.87 5.02
N ILE A 191 11.43 -1.83 5.92
CA ILE A 191 11.30 -1.59 7.37
C ILE A 191 12.60 -1.06 7.99
N LYS A 192 13.75 -1.45 7.45
CA LYS A 192 15.04 -0.93 7.91
C LYS A 192 15.22 0.55 7.54
N LEU A 193 14.74 0.96 6.37
CA LEU A 193 14.77 2.34 5.90
C LEU A 193 13.68 3.20 6.56
N ASP A 194 12.50 2.63 6.79
CA ASP A 194 11.37 3.25 7.48
C ASP A 194 10.80 2.29 8.55
N PRO A 195 11.28 2.41 9.81
CA PRO A 195 10.84 1.53 10.90
C PRO A 195 9.39 1.71 11.35
N ASP A 196 8.67 2.75 10.88
CA ASP A 196 7.26 2.97 11.22
C ASP A 196 6.33 2.65 10.03
N ASP A 197 6.87 2.09 8.93
CA ASP A 197 6.08 1.61 7.79
C ASP A 197 5.27 0.36 8.19
N HIS A 198 4.07 0.62 8.73
CA HIS A 198 3.12 -0.41 9.13
C HIS A 198 2.64 -1.28 7.94
N LEU A 199 2.71 -0.77 6.71
CA LEU A 199 2.34 -1.53 5.50
C LEU A 199 3.39 -2.57 5.17
N ALA A 200 4.67 -2.16 5.20
CA ALA A 200 5.79 -3.09 5.01
C ALA A 200 5.82 -4.14 6.13
N MET A 201 5.55 -3.77 7.39
CA MET A 201 5.43 -4.73 8.50
C MET A 201 4.30 -5.73 8.29
N HIS A 202 3.12 -5.25 7.91
CA HIS A 202 1.97 -6.11 7.64
C HIS A 202 2.26 -7.09 6.50
N ALA A 203 2.78 -6.58 5.38
CA ALA A 203 3.17 -7.40 4.24
C ALA A 203 4.26 -8.42 4.61
N LEU A 204 5.27 -8.03 5.41
CA LEU A 204 6.32 -8.96 5.84
C LEU A 204 5.75 -10.07 6.74
N GLY A 205 4.86 -9.73 7.66
CA GLY A 205 4.18 -10.72 8.50
C GLY A 205 3.42 -11.75 7.67
N ILE A 206 2.68 -11.30 6.66
CA ILE A 206 2.01 -12.19 5.69
C ILE A 206 3.04 -13.02 4.91
N ALA A 207 4.10 -12.41 4.39
CA ALA A 207 5.13 -13.10 3.62
C ALA A 207 5.80 -14.23 4.41
N LEU A 208 6.10 -14.00 5.69
CA LEU A 208 6.72 -14.98 6.57
C LEU A 208 5.76 -16.14 6.87
N PHE A 209 4.48 -15.85 7.07
CA PHE A 209 3.49 -16.86 7.39
C PHE A 209 3.06 -17.71 6.18
N GLU A 210 2.90 -17.08 5.01
CA GLU A 210 2.49 -17.76 3.78
C GLU A 210 3.65 -18.49 3.09
N ASN A 211 4.91 -18.21 3.47
CA ASN A 211 6.07 -18.94 2.96
C ASN A 211 6.04 -20.41 3.41
N PRO A 212 5.77 -21.38 2.51
CA PRO A 212 5.59 -22.79 2.88
C PRO A 212 6.86 -23.41 3.47
N ASP A 213 8.04 -22.90 3.12
CA ASP A 213 9.32 -23.46 3.54
C ASP A 213 9.64 -23.14 5.01
N ARG A 214 9.07 -22.06 5.55
CA ARG A 214 9.46 -21.50 6.85
C ARG A 214 8.31 -21.02 7.74
N ALA A 215 7.06 -21.23 7.32
CA ALA A 215 5.87 -20.75 8.01
C ALA A 215 5.90 -21.00 9.53
N GLU A 216 6.21 -22.22 9.97
CA GLU A 216 6.20 -22.56 11.40
C GLU A 216 7.35 -21.90 12.17
N THR A 217 8.54 -21.82 11.56
CA THR A 217 9.71 -21.19 12.19
C THR A 217 9.52 -19.69 12.33
N ASP A 218 8.92 -19.06 11.31
CA ASP A 218 8.79 -17.61 11.24
C ASP A 218 7.43 -17.12 11.81
N ARG A 219 6.55 -18.02 12.26
CA ARG A 219 5.21 -17.72 12.79
C ARG A 219 5.22 -16.70 13.94
N SER A 220 6.14 -16.85 14.89
CA SER A 220 6.26 -15.90 16.01
C SER A 220 6.62 -14.50 15.51
N THR A 221 7.62 -14.41 14.63
CA THR A 221 8.05 -13.14 14.02
C THR A 221 6.92 -12.51 13.20
N ALA A 222 6.17 -13.32 12.44
CA ALA A 222 5.02 -12.88 11.69
C ALA A 222 3.94 -12.27 12.60
N LYS A 223 3.66 -12.93 13.73
CA LYS A 223 2.72 -12.42 14.74
C LYS A 223 3.18 -11.08 15.30
N ASP A 224 4.43 -10.96 15.73
CA ASP A 224 4.97 -9.74 16.33
C ASP A 224 4.89 -8.55 15.37
N LEU A 225 5.25 -8.76 14.10
CA LEU A 225 5.15 -7.75 13.04
C LEU A 225 3.71 -7.31 12.79
N LEU A 226 2.78 -8.26 12.72
CA LEU A 226 1.35 -7.95 12.52
C LEU A 226 0.74 -7.22 13.72
N THR A 227 1.13 -7.60 14.94
CA THR A 227 0.75 -6.89 16.16
C THR A 227 1.27 -5.46 16.12
N ARG A 228 2.55 -5.25 15.80
CA ARG A 228 3.14 -3.92 15.69
C ARG A 228 2.45 -3.05 14.64
N ALA A 229 2.13 -3.62 13.48
CA ALA A 229 1.39 -2.92 12.43
C ALA A 229 -0.02 -2.50 12.92
N CYS A 230 -0.70 -3.34 13.71
CA CYS A 230 -1.97 -2.96 14.33
C CYS A 230 -1.80 -1.83 15.36
N GLU A 231 -0.77 -1.90 16.21
CA GLU A 231 -0.49 -0.85 17.21
C GLU A 231 -0.22 0.51 16.57
N LEU A 232 0.62 0.55 15.52
CA LEU A 232 0.95 1.79 14.80
C LEU A 232 -0.28 2.45 14.17
N THR A 233 -1.32 1.67 13.91
CA THR A 233 -2.56 2.11 13.27
C THR A 233 -3.72 2.19 14.26
N ASN A 234 -3.45 2.09 15.57
CA ASN A 234 -4.45 2.05 16.64
C ASN A 234 -5.58 1.02 16.39
N TYR A 235 -5.27 -0.07 15.69
CA TYR A 235 -6.20 -1.12 15.29
C TYR A 235 -7.37 -0.63 14.41
N GLU A 236 -7.23 0.51 13.74
CA GLU A 236 -8.27 1.08 12.86
C GLU A 236 -8.50 0.24 11.60
N TYR A 237 -7.46 -0.44 11.13
CA TYR A 237 -7.51 -1.29 9.94
C TYR A 237 -7.97 -2.72 10.27
N ASP A 238 -9.27 -3.01 10.06
CA ASP A 238 -9.85 -4.34 10.29
C ASP A 238 -9.12 -5.45 9.50
N ASN A 239 -8.54 -5.13 8.33
CA ASN A 239 -7.74 -6.08 7.58
C ASN A 239 -6.46 -6.49 8.32
N TYR A 240 -5.82 -5.59 9.07
CA TYR A 240 -4.64 -5.94 9.87
C TYR A 240 -5.03 -6.87 11.02
N VAL A 241 -6.14 -6.57 11.70
CA VAL A 241 -6.68 -7.41 12.78
C VAL A 241 -7.03 -8.81 12.26
N ARG A 242 -7.62 -8.91 11.06
CA ARG A 242 -7.90 -10.20 10.42
C ARG A 242 -6.63 -10.98 10.09
N SER A 243 -5.62 -10.33 9.55
CA SER A 243 -4.32 -10.95 9.27
C SER A 243 -3.66 -11.46 10.55
N LEU A 244 -3.69 -10.69 11.64
CA LEU A 244 -3.18 -11.12 12.94
C LEU A 244 -3.90 -12.39 13.43
N ARG A 245 -5.23 -12.38 13.44
CA ARG A 245 -6.03 -13.55 13.83
C ARG A 245 -5.76 -14.77 12.94
N TYR A 246 -5.52 -14.56 11.66
CA TYR A 246 -5.19 -15.63 10.72
C TYR A 246 -3.87 -16.34 11.11
N VAL A 247 -2.86 -15.57 11.55
CA VAL A 247 -1.58 -16.11 12.03
C VAL A 247 -1.71 -16.75 13.41
N GLU A 248 -2.52 -16.19 14.30
CA GLU A 248 -2.78 -16.76 15.63
C GLU A 248 -3.49 -18.11 15.57
N GLY A 249 -4.33 -18.33 14.54
CA GLY A 249 -5.16 -19.52 14.45
C GLY A 249 -6.32 -19.49 15.46
N PRO A 250 -7.11 -20.57 15.54
CA PRO A 250 -8.17 -20.65 16.54
C PRO A 250 -7.56 -20.58 17.96
N PRO A 251 -8.26 -19.97 18.93
CA PRO A 251 -7.79 -19.99 20.31
C PRO A 251 -7.58 -21.44 20.74
N GLU A 252 -6.43 -21.72 21.36
CA GLU A 252 -6.16 -23.04 21.94
C GLU A 252 -7.33 -23.41 22.86
N VAL A 253 -8.05 -24.46 22.50
CA VAL A 253 -9.06 -25.05 23.39
C VAL A 253 -8.27 -25.63 24.55
N ARG A 254 -8.28 -24.93 25.68
CA ARG A 254 -7.76 -25.52 26.93
C ARG A 254 -8.51 -26.83 27.13
N PRO A 255 -7.81 -27.96 27.37
CA PRO A 255 -8.51 -29.19 27.70
C PRO A 255 -9.43 -28.87 28.87
N ASP A 256 -10.73 -29.16 28.72
CA ASP A 256 -11.70 -29.04 29.81
C ASP A 256 -11.05 -29.67 31.05
N ASP A 257 -10.89 -28.88 32.11
CA ASP A 257 -10.55 -29.38 33.43
C ASP A 257 -11.73 -30.25 33.85
N GLY A 258 -11.70 -31.52 33.44
CA GLY A 258 -12.76 -32.48 33.63
C GLY A 258 -13.16 -32.55 35.10
N GLY A 259 -14.38 -32.10 35.38
CA GLY A 259 -15.07 -32.25 36.66
C GLY A 259 -16.01 -33.45 36.65
#